data_AF-A0A951JUL5-F1
#
_entry.id   AF-A0A951JUL5-F1
#
_cell.length_a   1.000
_cell.length_b   1.000
_cell.length_c   1.000
_cell.angle_alpha   90.00
_cell.angle_beta   90.00
_cell.angle_gamma   90.00
#
_symmetry.space_group_name_H-M   'P 1'
#
loop_
_entity.id
_entity.type
_entity.pdbx_description
1 polymer ?
#
loop_
_entity_poly.entity_id
_entity_poly.type
_entity_poly.pdbx_seq_one_letter_code
_entity_poly.pdbx_strand_id
1 'polypeptide(L)'
;MTIATQPPATLRPFGLVLKAGSWQLVHLGDDLVEVRALDDLRATRITRRRFARPPDFDLATFWTAWTTLVLLHNRDTTASRR
;
A
#
# COMPACT_ATOMS: atom_id res chain seq x y z
N MET A 1 13.67 22.59 10.41
CA MET A 1 13.06 21.25 10.50
C MET A 1 13.14 20.62 9.11
N THR A 2 14.16 19.81 8.86
CA THR A 2 14.37 19.20 7.54
C THR A 2 13.50 17.95 7.43
N ILE A 3 12.44 18.01 6.64
CA ILE A 3 11.69 16.81 6.24
C ILE A 3 12.61 15.96 5.37
N ALA A 4 13.06 14.82 5.89
CA ALA A 4 13.82 13.85 5.11
C ALA A 4 12.97 13.47 3.88
N THR A 5 13.48 13.80 2.69
CA THR A 5 12.83 13.39 1.44
C THR A 5 13.28 11.97 1.14
N GLN A 6 12.35 11.03 1.24
CA GLN A 6 12.62 9.64 0.86
C GLN A 6 12.95 9.60 -0.65
N PRO A 7 13.98 8.86 -1.08
CA PRO A 7 14.30 8.75 -2.50
C PRO A 7 13.12 8.15 -3.28
N PRO A 8 13.00 8.47 -4.58
CA PRO A 8 11.94 7.92 -5.42
C PRO A 8 12.05 6.39 -5.48
N ALA A 9 10.94 5.71 -5.27
CA ALA A 9 10.82 4.26 -5.43
C ALA A 9 9.98 3.92 -6.67
N THR A 10 10.36 2.85 -7.39
CA THR A 10 9.53 2.32 -8.49
C THR A 10 8.55 1.30 -7.92
N LEU A 11 7.26 1.52 -8.12
CA LEU A 11 6.22 0.62 -7.65
C LEU A 11 5.70 -0.26 -8.80
N ARG A 12 5.31 -1.49 -8.46
CA ARG A 12 4.65 -2.44 -9.37
C ARG A 12 3.16 -2.54 -8.98
N PRO A 13 2.30 -1.69 -9.55
CA PRO A 13 0.91 -1.53 -9.09
C PRO A 13 0.07 -2.76 -9.40
N PHE A 14 -0.53 -3.37 -8.39
CA PHE A 14 -1.47 -4.49 -8.55
C PHE A 14 -2.92 -4.04 -8.61
N GLY A 15 -3.25 -2.91 -7.99
CA GLY A 15 -4.58 -2.32 -8.08
C GLY A 15 -4.80 -1.16 -7.13
N LEU A 16 -5.95 -0.52 -7.28
CA LEU A 16 -6.43 0.55 -6.40
C LEU A 16 -7.67 0.09 -5.66
N VAL A 17 -7.77 0.44 -4.39
CA VAL A 17 -8.95 0.20 -3.56
C VAL A 17 -9.35 1.50 -2.86
N LEU A 18 -10.63 1.85 -2.90
CA LEU A 18 -11.15 3.00 -2.15
C LEU A 18 -11.55 2.54 -0.75
N LYS A 19 -10.97 3.14 0.29
CA LYS A 19 -11.29 2.84 1.69
C LYS A 19 -11.44 4.13 2.48
N ALA A 20 -12.60 4.31 3.10
CA ALA A 20 -12.88 5.46 3.98
C ALA A 20 -12.52 6.82 3.34
N GLY A 21 -12.78 6.97 2.03
CA GLY A 21 -12.51 8.20 1.29
C GLY A 21 -11.07 8.38 0.79
N SER A 22 -10.13 7.48 1.12
CA SER A 22 -8.75 7.53 0.63
C SER A 22 -8.46 6.39 -0.36
N TRP A 23 -7.75 6.71 -1.44
CA TRP A 23 -7.32 5.74 -2.43
C TRP A 23 -6.07 5.00 -1.94
N GLN A 24 -6.17 3.67 -1.88
CA GLN A 24 -5.10 2.79 -1.43
C GLN A 24 -4.52 2.06 -2.65
N LEU A 25 -3.23 2.25 -2.88
CA LEU A 25 -2.46 1.53 -3.88
C LEU A 25 -1.94 0.24 -3.29
N VAL A 26 -2.38 -0.89 -3.86
CA VAL A 26 -1.77 -2.19 -3.63
C VAL A 26 -0.67 -2.39 -4.65
N HIS A 27 0.55 -2.67 -4.21
CA HIS A 27 1.69 -2.84 -5.09
C HIS A 27 2.65 -3.91 -4.57
N LEU A 28 3.46 -4.47 -5.47
CA LEU A 28 4.59 -5.30 -5.08
C LEU A 28 5.78 -4.38 -4.73
N GLY A 29 6.13 -4.33 -3.44
CA GLY A 29 7.38 -3.80 -2.90
C GLY A 29 8.55 -4.73 -3.24
N ASP A 30 9.68 -4.66 -2.54
CA ASP A 30 10.85 -5.48 -2.91
C ASP A 30 10.56 -6.99 -2.79
N ASP A 31 10.01 -7.42 -1.65
CA ASP A 31 9.73 -8.83 -1.34
C ASP A 31 8.25 -9.14 -1.08
N LEU A 32 7.43 -8.12 -0.80
CA LEU A 32 6.07 -8.29 -0.28
C LEU A 32 5.06 -7.41 -1.02
N VAL A 33 3.80 -7.83 -0.97
CA VAL A 33 2.68 -7.00 -1.40
C VAL A 33 2.37 -6.01 -0.29
N GLU A 34 2.44 -4.73 -0.63
CA GLU A 34 2.29 -3.60 0.29
C GLU A 34 1.08 -2.75 -0.11
N VAL A 35 0.60 -1.97 0.86
CA VAL A 35 -0.50 -1.02 0.69
C VAL A 35 0.00 0.38 1.04
N ARG A 36 -0.24 1.35 0.16
CA ARG A 36 0.14 2.75 0.36
C ARG A 36 -1.03 3.68 0.01
N ALA A 37 -1.31 4.66 0.86
CA ALA A 37 -2.28 5.71 0.52
C ALA A 37 -1.71 6.62 -0.58
N LEU A 38 -2.52 6.91 -1.60
CA LEU A 38 -2.11 7.85 -2.65
C LEU A 38 -1.91 9.27 -2.11
N ASP A 39 -2.61 9.61 -1.03
CA ASP A 39 -2.51 10.91 -0.36
C ASP A 39 -1.10 11.16 0.23
N ASP A 40 -0.32 10.09 0.48
CA ASP A 40 1.05 10.19 0.97
C ASP A 40 2.09 10.44 -0.15
N LEU A 41 1.67 10.35 -1.42
CA LEU A 41 2.58 10.48 -2.56
C LEU A 41 2.80 11.95 -2.94
N ARG A 42 4.07 12.38 -2.93
CA ARG A 42 4.45 13.75 -3.30
C ARG A 42 4.46 13.99 -4.81
N ALA A 43 4.89 13.00 -5.57
CA ALA A 43 4.98 13.04 -7.03
C ALA A 43 4.99 11.62 -7.59
N THR A 44 4.43 11.43 -8.78
CA THR A 44 4.42 10.14 -9.47
C THR A 44 4.70 10.32 -10.97
N ARG A 45 5.30 9.30 -11.58
CA ARG A 45 5.49 9.24 -13.04
C ARG A 45 5.37 7.80 -13.51
N ILE A 46 4.61 7.57 -14.57
CA ILE A 46 4.53 6.27 -15.23
C ILE A 46 5.87 5.98 -15.92
N THR A 47 6.42 4.79 -15.67
CA THR A 47 7.66 4.35 -16.31
C THR A 47 7.36 3.47 -17.53
N ARG A 48 8.34 3.30 -18.42
CA ARG A 48 8.25 2.34 -19.54
C ARG A 48 8.50 0.89 -19.12
N ARG A 49 8.86 0.64 -17.84
CA ARG A 49 9.12 -0.71 -17.34
C ARG A 49 7.80 -1.43 -17.17
N ARG A 50 7.71 -2.62 -17.79
CA ARG A 50 6.58 -3.54 -17.58
C ARG A 50 6.84 -4.39 -16.34
N PHE A 51 5.76 -4.84 -15.73
CA PHE A 51 5.78 -5.87 -14.69
C PHE A 51 4.67 -6.88 -14.99
N ALA A 52 4.87 -8.12 -14.53
CA ALA A 52 3.83 -9.14 -14.58
C ALA A 52 3.10 -9.16 -13.25
N ARG A 53 1.77 -9.05 -13.29
CA ARG A 53 0.92 -9.36 -12.15
C ARG A 53 0.90 -10.89 -12.01
N PRO A 54 1.14 -11.46 -10.81
CA PRO A 54 0.97 -12.89 -10.61
C PRO A 54 -0.44 -13.32 -11.06
N PRO A 55 -0.57 -14.40 -11.85
CA PRO A 55 -1.85 -14.79 -12.47
C PRO A 55 -2.91 -15.19 -11.44
N ASP A 56 -2.47 -15.63 -10.27
CA ASP A 56 -3.24 -16.05 -9.11
C ASP A 56 -3.51 -14.92 -8.12
N PHE A 57 -2.95 -13.72 -8.33
CA PHE A 57 -3.16 -12.61 -7.42
C PHE A 57 -4.57 -12.03 -7.58
N ASP A 58 -5.41 -12.21 -6.55
CA ASP A 58 -6.72 -11.60 -6.45
C ASP A 58 -6.73 -10.37 -5.53
N LEU A 59 -7.13 -9.22 -6.07
CA LEU A 59 -7.09 -7.95 -5.35
C LEU A 59 -8.12 -7.90 -4.21
N ALA A 60 -9.32 -8.44 -4.43
CA ALA A 60 -10.41 -8.40 -3.45
C ALA A 60 -10.12 -9.31 -2.24
N THR A 61 -9.62 -10.51 -2.50
CA THR A 61 -9.20 -11.49 -1.48
C THR A 61 -8.04 -10.92 -0.67
N PHE A 62 -7.00 -10.40 -1.34
CA PHE A 62 -5.88 -9.74 -0.67
C PHE A 62 -6.37 -8.60 0.24
N TRP A 63 -7.23 -7.72 -0.28
CA TRP A 63 -7.71 -6.56 0.46
C TRP A 63 -8.52 -6.95 1.71
N THR A 64 -9.38 -7.97 1.60
CA THR A 64 -10.18 -8.49 2.71
C THR A 64 -9.29 -9.07 3.81
N ALA A 65 -8.25 -9.82 3.43
CA ALA A 65 -7.28 -10.36 4.38
C ALA A 65 -6.44 -9.25 5.05
N TRP A 66 -5.93 -8.30 4.25
CA TRP A 66 -5.10 -7.20 4.73
C TRP A 66 -5.85 -6.31 5.73
N THR A 67 -7.11 -5.95 5.42
CA THR A 67 -7.93 -5.14 6.32
C THR A 67 -8.20 -5.86 7.64
N THR A 68 -8.43 -7.17 7.61
CA THR A 68 -8.56 -7.99 8.82
C THR A 68 -7.28 -7.96 9.65
N LEU A 69 -6.11 -8.18 9.04
CA LEU A 69 -4.82 -8.15 9.72
C LEU A 69 -4.52 -6.78 10.36
N VAL A 70 -4.73 -5.69 9.63
CA VAL A 70 -4.51 -4.32 10.15
C VAL A 70 -5.44 -4.00 11.31
N LEU A 71 -6.70 -4.44 11.24
CA LEU A 71 -7.63 -4.27 12.36
C LEU A 71 -7.18 -5.01 13.62
N LEU A 72 -6.54 -6.18 13.46
CA LEU A 72 -5.96 -6.92 14.59
C LEU A 72 -4.75 -6.18 15.16
N HIS A 73 -3.83 -5.72 14.32
CA HIS A 73 -2.66 -4.96 14.77
C HIS A 73 -3.02 -3.63 15.47
N ASN A 74 -4.06 -2.94 15.00
CA ASN A 74 -4.51 -1.69 15.61
C ASN A 74 -5.13 -1.89 16.99
N ARG A 75 -5.73 -3.07 17.27
CA ARG A 75 -6.31 -3.37 18.60
C ARG A 75 -5.25 -3.46 19.69
N ASP A 76 -4.05 -3.93 19.36
CA ASP A 76 -2.95 -4.07 20.32
C ASP A 76 -2.25 -2.72 20.63
N THR A 77 -2.22 -1.81 19.65
CA THR A 77 -1.56 -0.50 19.81
C THR A 77 -2.42 0.55 20.52
N THR A 78 -3.75 0.40 20.52
CA THR A 78 -4.64 1.36 21.20
C THR A 78 -4.68 1.18 22.72
N ALA A 79 -4.20 0.05 23.25
CA ALA A 79 -4.15 -0.24 24.69
C ALA A 79 -3.00 0.46 25.44
N SER A 80 -2.04 1.09 24.73
CA SER A 80 -0.84 1.69 25.33
C SER A 80 -0.80 3.24 25.29
N ARG A 81 -1.95 3.91 25.11
CA ARG A 81 -2.01 5.38 24.99
C ARG A 81 -3.03 6.06 25.92
N ARG A 82 -3.26 5.50 27.10
CA ARG A 82 -3.92 6.21 28.22
C ARG A 82 -2.96 6.40 29.37
#